data_AF-A0A6P1W5Z1-F1
#
_entry.id   AF-A0A6P1W5Z1-F1
#
_cell.length_a   1.000
_cell.length_b   1.000
_cell.length_c   1.000
_cell.angle_alpha   90.00
_cell.angle_beta   90.00
_cell.angle_gamma   90.00
#
_symmetry.space_group_name_H-M   'P 1'
#
loop_
_entity.id
_entity.type
_entity.pdbx_description
1 polymer ?
#
loop_
_entity_poly.entity_id
_entity_poly.type
_entity_poly.pdbx_seq_one_letter_code
_entity_poly.pdbx_strand_id
1 'polypeptide(L)'
;MLGLLLLFGHCSRRQYPDSHAASCYPNHPYDTTSYQWTTPPDSLLTQLLPRYSRYNLMVAHAAGLLPLLQSYQLHRAKLRQDSSLARRFLVAEQKARIQDRVALFRTQVASLAAELDCEALRVNRLIVYQDRLEQVRIRNLTVSSILTGAIGGVAAALLPENASKATAITAGLGSSILGLLSLHSGRRIPLEHPRNLLRDIWYAPVHSDQYPAMVWNMLSQPVFSSSGRYPVAYLLRNQWIDIEGLTLHQKKNDQKIELLLSRGGYYGVDELKLRTDLINQLQAAIKLIDQDIQGLLSQFSSLP
;
A
#
# COMPACT_ATOMS: atom_id res chain seq x y z
N MET A 1 50.04 -40.54 -0.18
CA MET A 1 48.59 -40.74 -0.36
C MET A 1 47.90 -39.38 -0.25
N LEU A 2 47.48 -38.81 -1.38
CA LEU A 2 46.69 -37.57 -1.44
C LEU A 2 45.21 -37.93 -1.20
N GLY A 3 44.63 -37.43 -0.11
CA GLY A 3 43.18 -37.51 0.14
C GLY A 3 42.46 -36.31 -0.48
N LEU A 4 41.81 -36.52 -1.62
CA LEU A 4 40.93 -35.55 -2.27
C LEU A 4 39.58 -35.52 -1.52
N LEU A 5 39.31 -34.45 -0.77
CA LEU A 5 38.00 -34.18 -0.17
C LEU A 5 37.07 -33.57 -1.22
N LEU A 6 36.22 -34.40 -1.81
CA LEU A 6 35.10 -33.99 -2.66
C LEU A 6 33.99 -33.38 -1.79
N LEU A 7 33.92 -32.05 -1.76
CA LEU A 7 32.75 -31.34 -1.23
C LEU A 7 31.62 -31.38 -2.27
N PHE A 8 30.71 -32.34 -2.12
CA PHE A 8 29.46 -32.38 -2.87
C PHE A 8 28.56 -31.21 -2.44
N GLY A 9 28.50 -30.18 -3.28
CA GLY A 9 27.51 -29.10 -3.18
C GLY A 9 26.11 -29.63 -3.45
N HIS A 10 25.37 -29.97 -2.39
CA HIS A 10 23.93 -30.18 -2.47
C HIS A 10 23.23 -28.85 -2.80
N CYS A 11 22.91 -28.64 -4.07
CA CYS A 11 21.93 -27.63 -4.49
C CYS A 11 20.54 -28.09 -4.04
N SER A 12 20.20 -27.81 -2.79
CA SER A 12 18.81 -27.86 -2.33
C SER A 12 18.03 -26.79 -3.09
N ARG A 13 17.07 -27.23 -3.91
CA ARG A 13 16.10 -26.38 -4.60
C ARG A 13 15.31 -25.66 -3.51
N ARG A 14 15.71 -24.43 -3.14
CA ARG A 14 15.01 -23.64 -2.12
C ARG A 14 13.61 -23.32 -2.63
N GLN A 15 12.62 -23.97 -2.05
CA GLN A 15 11.23 -23.55 -2.14
C GLN A 15 11.15 -22.15 -1.54
N TYR A 16 10.85 -21.16 -2.38
CA TYR A 16 10.44 -19.85 -1.91
C TYR A 16 9.15 -20.03 -1.09
N PRO A 17 8.95 -19.26 0.00
CA PRO A 17 7.63 -19.16 0.60
C PRO A 17 6.68 -18.77 -0.53
N ASP A 18 5.67 -19.61 -0.73
CA ASP A 18 4.85 -19.65 -1.93
C ASP A 18 4.35 -18.24 -2.28
N SER A 19 4.88 -17.64 -3.35
CA SER A 19 4.45 -16.32 -3.85
C SER A 19 2.98 -16.34 -4.30
N HIS A 20 2.39 -17.53 -4.42
CA HIS A 20 1.01 -17.79 -4.78
C HIS A 20 0.08 -18.01 -3.56
N ALA A 21 0.61 -18.08 -2.33
CA ALA A 21 -0.20 -18.36 -1.16
C ALA A 21 -0.97 -17.11 -0.66
N ALA A 22 -2.28 -17.14 -0.89
CA ALA A 22 -3.30 -16.15 -0.58
C ALA A 22 -3.20 -14.84 -1.38
N SER A 23 -3.95 -14.80 -2.47
CA SER A 23 -4.26 -13.57 -3.17
C SER A 23 -4.99 -12.60 -2.23
N CYS A 24 -4.49 -11.38 -2.09
CA CYS A 24 -5.14 -10.32 -1.30
C CYS A 24 -6.31 -9.65 -2.04
N TYR A 25 -6.75 -10.21 -3.17
CA TYR A 25 -7.84 -9.62 -3.96
C TYR A 25 -9.17 -9.77 -3.26
N PRO A 26 -10.09 -8.81 -3.48
CA PRO A 26 -11.43 -8.94 -2.97
C PRO A 26 -12.10 -10.17 -3.61
N ASN A 27 -12.85 -10.92 -2.81
CA ASN A 27 -13.59 -12.10 -3.29
C ASN A 27 -14.65 -11.75 -4.35
N HIS A 28 -15.05 -10.49 -4.41
CA HIS A 28 -15.96 -9.95 -5.41
C HIS A 28 -15.36 -8.70 -6.06
N PRO A 29 -15.47 -8.54 -7.40
CA PRO A 29 -15.04 -7.32 -8.06
C PRO A 29 -15.72 -6.10 -7.45
N TYR A 30 -14.99 -5.00 -7.32
CA TYR A 30 -15.61 -3.75 -6.94
C TYR A 30 -16.49 -3.22 -8.07
N ASP A 31 -17.55 -2.54 -7.66
CA ASP A 31 -18.35 -1.75 -8.57
C ASP A 31 -17.65 -0.43 -8.89
N THR A 32 -17.10 -0.37 -10.09
CA THR A 32 -16.34 0.77 -10.61
C THR A 32 -17.20 1.74 -11.43
N THR A 33 -18.45 1.35 -11.75
CA THR A 33 -19.28 2.05 -12.75
C THR A 33 -20.56 2.66 -12.22
N SER A 34 -21.11 2.20 -11.09
CA SER A 34 -22.46 2.62 -10.68
C SER A 34 -22.60 4.08 -10.29
N TYR A 35 -21.49 4.78 -10.07
CA TYR A 35 -21.55 6.17 -9.61
C TYR A 35 -20.36 7.02 -10.08
N GLN A 36 -20.54 7.69 -11.22
CA GLN A 36 -19.55 8.64 -11.76
C GLN A 36 -19.74 10.02 -11.14
N TRP A 37 -18.62 10.66 -10.79
CA TRP A 37 -18.64 12.03 -10.29
C TRP A 37 -19.14 13.00 -11.36
N THR A 38 -20.16 13.77 -11.00
CA THR A 38 -20.65 14.91 -11.76
C THR A 38 -20.70 16.14 -10.85
N THR A 39 -20.77 17.35 -11.40
CA THR A 39 -21.00 18.52 -10.55
C THR A 39 -22.45 18.49 -10.03
N PRO A 40 -22.69 18.47 -8.71
CA PRO A 40 -24.05 18.46 -8.19
C PRO A 40 -24.78 19.78 -8.54
N PRO A 41 -26.08 19.76 -8.88
CA PRO A 41 -26.82 20.97 -9.22
C PRO A 41 -26.85 21.98 -8.07
N ASP A 42 -26.58 23.26 -8.34
CA ASP A 42 -26.57 24.32 -7.32
C ASP A 42 -27.91 24.46 -6.58
N SER A 43 -29.02 24.21 -7.28
CA SER A 43 -30.37 24.23 -6.69
C SER A 43 -30.54 23.15 -5.62
N LEU A 44 -29.99 21.95 -5.86
CA LEU A 44 -30.03 20.84 -4.91
C LEU A 44 -29.16 21.15 -3.68
N LEU A 45 -27.96 21.69 -3.88
CA LEU A 45 -27.10 22.10 -2.78
C LEU A 45 -27.75 23.20 -1.94
N THR A 46 -28.30 24.22 -2.57
CA THR A 46 -28.95 25.36 -1.89
C THR A 46 -30.09 24.91 -0.99
N GLN A 47 -30.88 23.90 -1.41
CA GLN A 47 -31.95 23.33 -0.58
C GLN A 47 -31.42 22.62 0.67
N LEU A 48 -30.25 21.98 0.58
CA LEU A 48 -29.71 21.14 1.64
C LEU A 48 -28.74 21.86 2.59
N LEU A 49 -28.09 22.94 2.13
CA LEU A 49 -27.13 23.76 2.90
C LEU A 49 -27.63 24.29 4.25
N PRO A 50 -28.93 24.60 4.47
CA PRO A 50 -29.42 25.00 5.78
C PRO A 50 -29.27 23.93 6.87
N ARG A 51 -29.03 22.66 6.48
CA ARG A 51 -28.96 21.50 7.38
C ARG A 51 -27.64 20.74 7.27
N TYR A 52 -26.92 20.91 6.18
CA TYR A 52 -25.67 20.21 5.91
C TYR A 52 -24.53 21.19 5.60
N SER A 53 -23.33 20.89 6.09
CA SER A 53 -22.14 21.62 5.64
C SER A 53 -21.91 21.32 4.16
N ARG A 54 -21.33 22.29 3.43
CA ARG A 54 -20.98 22.07 2.02
C ARG A 54 -20.10 20.84 1.85
N TYR A 55 -19.14 20.63 2.74
CA TYR A 55 -18.26 19.45 2.74
C TYR A 55 -19.05 18.15 2.88
N ASN A 56 -19.93 18.04 3.87
CA ASN A 56 -20.76 16.84 4.06
C ASN A 56 -21.71 16.59 2.88
N LEU A 57 -22.16 17.63 2.18
CA LEU A 57 -22.90 17.47 0.93
C LEU A 57 -22.03 16.93 -0.21
N MET A 58 -20.75 17.26 -0.27
CA MET A 58 -19.83 16.65 -1.23
C MET A 58 -19.55 15.18 -0.88
N VAL A 59 -19.41 14.84 0.41
CA VAL A 59 -19.29 13.43 0.85
C VAL A 59 -20.56 12.65 0.50
N ALA A 60 -21.73 13.24 0.77
CA ALA A 60 -23.01 12.67 0.36
C ALA A 60 -23.09 12.51 -1.16
N HIS A 61 -22.58 13.48 -1.92
CA HIS A 61 -22.48 13.38 -3.37
C HIS A 61 -21.59 12.22 -3.79
N ALA A 62 -20.36 12.10 -3.29
CA ALA A 62 -19.46 10.99 -3.60
C ALA A 62 -20.08 9.60 -3.35
N ALA A 63 -20.96 9.49 -2.34
CA ALA A 63 -21.69 8.27 -2.00
C ALA A 63 -23.04 8.08 -2.76
N GLY A 64 -23.44 9.02 -3.62
CA GLY A 64 -24.73 9.00 -4.31
C GLY A 64 -25.95 9.20 -3.39
N LEU A 65 -25.76 9.89 -2.26
CA LEU A 65 -26.78 10.13 -1.23
C LEU A 65 -27.59 11.41 -1.45
N LEU A 66 -27.12 12.38 -2.27
CA LEU A 66 -27.82 13.67 -2.40
C LEU A 66 -29.31 13.55 -2.75
N PRO A 67 -29.74 12.72 -3.73
CA PRO A 67 -31.17 12.57 -4.03
C PRO A 67 -31.95 11.95 -2.87
N LEU A 68 -31.35 11.02 -2.12
CA LEU A 68 -31.96 10.38 -0.95
C LEU A 68 -32.13 11.39 0.19
N LEU A 69 -31.12 12.25 0.43
CA LEU A 69 -31.21 13.31 1.44
C LEU A 69 -32.30 14.33 1.09
N GLN A 70 -32.43 14.71 -0.18
CA GLN A 70 -33.50 15.59 -0.64
C GLN A 70 -34.88 14.96 -0.44
N SER A 71 -35.06 13.72 -0.90
CA SER A 71 -36.30 12.96 -0.72
C SER A 71 -36.69 12.87 0.75
N TYR A 72 -35.73 12.53 1.62
CA TYR A 72 -35.94 12.46 3.06
C TYR A 72 -36.44 13.78 3.64
N GLN A 73 -35.84 14.91 3.26
CA GLN A 73 -36.28 16.23 3.73
C GLN A 73 -37.70 16.58 3.26
N LEU A 74 -38.04 16.28 2.00
CA LEU A 74 -39.38 16.52 1.46
C LEU A 74 -40.43 15.69 2.20
N HIS A 75 -40.19 14.41 2.42
CA HIS A 75 -41.09 13.54 3.17
C HIS A 75 -41.24 13.99 4.63
N ARG A 76 -40.14 14.44 5.25
CA ARG A 76 -40.17 14.95 6.62
C ARG A 76 -40.92 16.27 6.75
N ALA A 77 -40.77 17.19 5.81
CA ALA A 77 -41.54 18.44 5.80
C ALA A 77 -43.05 18.14 5.71
N LYS A 78 -43.44 17.18 4.86
CA LYS A 78 -44.82 16.74 4.74
C LYS A 78 -45.34 15.98 5.97
N LEU A 79 -44.48 15.28 6.72
CA LEU A 79 -44.85 14.61 7.98
C LEU A 79 -45.30 15.59 9.07
N ARG A 80 -44.77 16.82 9.06
CA ARG A 80 -45.20 17.88 9.98
C ARG A 80 -46.63 18.37 9.72
N GLN A 81 -47.11 18.18 8.50
CA GLN A 81 -48.47 18.56 8.08
C GLN A 81 -49.44 17.38 8.19
N ASP A 82 -48.97 16.17 7.90
CA ASP A 82 -49.74 14.92 7.97
C ASP A 82 -48.96 13.87 8.75
N SER A 83 -49.42 13.57 9.97
CA SER A 83 -48.80 12.61 10.89
C SER A 83 -49.29 11.16 10.70
N SER A 84 -49.92 10.84 9.57
CA SER A 84 -50.40 9.50 9.24
C SER A 84 -49.31 8.42 9.34
N LEU A 85 -49.74 7.19 9.65
CA LEU A 85 -48.84 6.03 9.69
C LEU A 85 -48.10 5.83 8.36
N ALA A 86 -48.80 6.01 7.23
CA ALA A 86 -48.21 5.93 5.91
C ALA A 86 -47.06 6.93 5.72
N ARG A 87 -47.22 8.18 6.19
CA ARG A 87 -46.16 9.18 6.09
C ARG A 87 -44.97 8.87 7.01
N ARG A 88 -45.21 8.37 8.22
CA ARG A 88 -44.16 7.90 9.13
C ARG A 88 -43.36 6.76 8.51
N PHE A 89 -44.04 5.81 7.87
CA PHE A 89 -43.41 4.70 7.16
C PHE A 89 -42.48 5.20 6.04
N LEU A 90 -42.94 6.13 5.19
CA LEU A 90 -42.11 6.69 4.12
C LEU A 90 -40.83 7.38 4.64
N VAL A 91 -40.93 8.13 5.75
CA VAL A 91 -39.74 8.76 6.36
C VAL A 91 -38.77 7.70 6.90
N ALA A 92 -39.29 6.64 7.54
CA ALA A 92 -38.48 5.54 8.05
C ALA A 92 -37.81 4.75 6.90
N GLU A 93 -38.54 4.49 5.81
CA GLU A 93 -38.01 3.83 4.61
C GLU A 93 -36.87 4.63 3.98
N GLN A 94 -37.03 5.95 3.82
CA GLN A 94 -35.95 6.80 3.30
C GLN A 94 -34.72 6.80 4.21
N LYS A 95 -34.94 6.82 5.54
CA LYS A 95 -33.84 6.71 6.52
C LYS A 95 -33.10 5.37 6.37
N ALA A 96 -33.81 4.26 6.21
CA ALA A 96 -33.21 2.95 5.98
C ALA A 96 -32.37 2.93 4.69
N ARG A 97 -32.90 3.43 3.57
CA ARG A 97 -32.16 3.52 2.30
C ARG A 97 -30.87 4.35 2.41
N ILE A 98 -30.90 5.45 3.16
CA ILE A 98 -29.70 6.26 3.45
C ILE A 98 -28.69 5.43 4.26
N GLN A 99 -29.14 4.74 5.30
CA GLN A 99 -28.29 3.90 6.14
C GLN A 99 -27.66 2.75 5.35
N ASP A 100 -28.41 2.07 4.49
CA ASP A 100 -27.93 0.99 3.63
C ASP A 100 -26.84 1.48 2.67
N ARG A 101 -27.05 2.65 2.05
CA ARG A 101 -26.09 3.24 1.13
C ARG A 101 -24.81 3.69 1.85
N VAL A 102 -24.91 4.22 3.06
CA VAL A 102 -23.74 4.55 3.89
C VAL A 102 -23.01 3.28 4.34
N ALA A 103 -23.74 2.23 4.73
CA ALA A 103 -23.15 0.96 5.13
C ALA A 103 -22.38 0.31 3.97
N LEU A 104 -22.93 0.35 2.75
CA LEU A 104 -22.25 -0.07 1.54
C LEU A 104 -20.95 0.72 1.33
N PHE A 105 -21.00 2.05 1.45
CA PHE A 105 -19.82 2.89 1.26
C PHE A 105 -18.71 2.56 2.28
N ARG A 106 -19.04 2.44 3.57
CA ARG A 106 -18.09 2.02 4.61
C ARG A 106 -17.51 0.63 4.36
N THR A 107 -18.33 -0.30 3.87
CA THR A 107 -17.87 -1.66 3.53
C THR A 107 -16.85 -1.62 2.39
N GLN A 108 -17.05 -0.74 1.38
CA GLN A 108 -16.09 -0.54 0.30
C GLN A 108 -14.76 0.05 0.81
N VAL A 109 -14.81 1.06 1.69
CA VAL A 109 -13.64 1.64 2.36
C VAL A 109 -12.88 0.57 3.15
N ALA A 110 -13.59 -0.19 4.00
CA ALA A 110 -13.01 -1.24 4.82
C ALA A 110 -12.39 -2.38 4.00
N SER A 111 -13.08 -2.82 2.93
CA SER A 111 -12.58 -3.87 2.04
C SER A 111 -11.30 -3.46 1.34
N LEU A 112 -11.24 -2.22 0.84
CA LEU A 112 -10.05 -1.69 0.17
C LEU A 112 -8.88 -1.50 1.15
N ALA A 113 -9.17 -1.02 2.37
CA ALA A 113 -8.16 -0.91 3.42
C ALA A 113 -7.59 -2.28 3.83
N ALA A 114 -8.43 -3.32 3.87
CA ALA A 114 -8.02 -4.70 4.18
C ALA A 114 -7.20 -5.33 3.04
N GLU A 115 -7.57 -5.07 1.78
CA GLU A 115 -6.77 -5.47 0.60
C GLU A 115 -5.35 -4.89 0.67
N LEU A 116 -5.23 -3.59 0.97
CA LEU A 116 -3.93 -2.93 1.15
C LEU A 116 -3.16 -3.46 2.36
N ASP A 117 -3.84 -3.73 3.49
CA ASP A 117 -3.21 -4.32 4.68
C ASP A 117 -2.59 -5.68 4.36
N CYS A 118 -3.37 -6.53 3.70
CA CYS A 118 -2.93 -7.86 3.28
C CYS A 118 -1.73 -7.77 2.34
N GLU A 119 -1.77 -6.87 1.36
CA GLU A 119 -0.65 -6.66 0.43
C GLU A 119 0.61 -6.17 1.15
N ALA A 120 0.48 -5.20 2.07
CA ALA A 120 1.60 -4.74 2.89
C ALA A 120 2.20 -5.88 3.73
N LEU A 121 1.37 -6.69 4.39
CA LEU A 121 1.80 -7.85 5.16
C LEU A 121 2.45 -8.93 4.28
N ARG A 122 1.93 -9.14 3.06
CA ARG A 122 2.50 -10.08 2.08
C ARG A 122 3.91 -9.63 1.68
N VAL A 123 4.09 -8.35 1.34
CA VAL A 123 5.39 -7.77 1.00
C VAL A 123 6.34 -7.80 2.21
N ASN A 124 5.85 -7.49 3.42
CA ASN A 124 6.67 -7.50 4.63
C ASN A 124 7.18 -8.91 5.00
N ARG A 125 6.37 -9.96 4.79
CA ARG A 125 6.84 -11.35 4.96
C ARG A 125 8.00 -11.67 4.02
N LEU A 126 7.99 -11.12 2.82
CA LEU A 126 9.07 -11.30 1.85
C LEU A 126 10.34 -10.54 2.26
N ILE A 127 10.21 -9.35 2.85
CA ILE A 127 11.35 -8.60 3.44
C ILE A 127 11.99 -9.44 4.55
N VAL A 128 11.19 -9.91 5.52
CA VAL A 128 11.69 -10.75 6.62
C VAL A 128 12.32 -12.05 6.10
N TYR A 129 11.78 -12.64 5.03
CA TYR A 129 12.39 -13.80 4.40
C TYR A 129 13.76 -13.47 3.79
N GLN A 130 13.89 -12.36 3.06
CA GLN A 130 15.19 -11.92 2.53
C GLN A 130 16.18 -11.65 3.66
N ASP A 131 15.79 -10.94 4.70
CA ASP A 131 16.65 -10.64 5.87
C ASP A 131 17.17 -11.93 6.52
N ARG A 132 16.33 -12.96 6.68
CA ARG A 132 16.77 -14.27 7.19
C ARG A 132 17.77 -14.95 6.27
N LEU A 133 17.55 -14.88 4.96
CA LEU A 133 18.49 -15.45 3.99
C LEU A 133 19.84 -14.73 4.00
N GLU A 134 19.84 -13.42 4.21
CA GLU A 134 21.04 -12.60 4.34
C GLU A 134 21.76 -12.89 5.64
N GLN A 135 21.06 -12.95 6.78
CA GLN A 135 21.65 -13.32 8.07
C GLN A 135 22.34 -14.69 8.03
N VAL A 136 21.72 -15.70 7.41
CA VAL A 136 22.34 -17.02 7.22
C VAL A 136 23.60 -16.92 6.35
N ARG A 137 23.58 -16.09 5.30
CA ARG A 137 24.75 -15.88 4.44
C ARG A 137 25.87 -15.17 5.19
N ILE A 138 25.57 -14.08 5.89
CA ILE A 138 26.52 -13.33 6.71
C ILE A 138 27.14 -14.28 7.74
N ARG A 139 26.32 -15.05 8.46
CA ARG A 139 26.80 -16.07 9.41
C ARG A 139 27.74 -17.08 8.76
N ASN A 140 27.38 -17.61 7.59
CA ASN A 140 28.24 -18.58 6.89
C ASN A 140 29.55 -17.93 6.40
N LEU A 141 29.51 -16.69 5.92
CA LEU A 141 30.71 -15.94 5.52
C LEU A 141 31.61 -15.65 6.73
N THR A 142 31.03 -15.26 7.88
CA THR A 142 31.76 -15.05 9.13
C THR A 142 32.38 -16.35 9.65
N VAL A 143 31.66 -17.46 9.61
CA VAL A 143 32.20 -18.78 10.01
C VAL A 143 33.33 -19.19 9.07
N SER A 144 33.15 -19.07 7.76
CA SER A 144 34.21 -19.34 6.78
C SER A 144 35.43 -18.42 6.94
N SER A 145 35.23 -17.14 7.29
CA SER A 145 36.34 -16.21 7.54
C SER A 145 37.10 -16.56 8.82
N ILE A 146 36.40 -17.01 9.87
CA ILE A 146 37.05 -17.50 11.11
C ILE A 146 37.86 -18.76 10.82
N LEU A 147 37.30 -19.73 10.11
CA LEU A 147 37.99 -20.97 9.73
C LEU A 147 39.21 -20.71 8.85
N THR A 148 39.08 -19.84 7.84
CA THR A 148 40.19 -19.48 6.94
C THR A 148 41.27 -18.70 7.69
N GLY A 149 40.88 -17.79 8.60
CA GLY A 149 41.81 -17.04 9.45
C GLY A 149 42.56 -17.93 10.45
N ALA A 150 41.89 -18.94 11.01
CA ALA A 150 42.51 -19.92 11.91
C ALA A 150 43.54 -20.81 11.18
N ILE A 151 43.23 -21.26 9.96
CA ILE A 151 44.19 -22.04 9.14
C ILE A 151 45.38 -21.18 8.70
N GLY A 152 45.16 -19.90 8.38
CA GLY A 152 46.22 -18.95 8.05
C GLY A 152 47.15 -18.63 9.23
N GLY A 153 46.60 -18.52 10.45
CA GLY A 153 47.37 -18.28 11.67
C GLY A 153 48.28 -19.44 12.07
N VAL A 154 47.82 -20.68 11.88
CA VAL A 154 48.63 -21.89 12.15
C VAL A 154 49.74 -22.07 11.10
N ALA A 155 49.47 -21.73 9.83
CA ALA A 155 50.49 -21.77 8.78
C ALA A 155 51.61 -20.72 9.00
N ALA A 156 51.30 -19.55 9.55
CA ALA A 156 52.29 -18.51 9.86
C ALA A 156 53.22 -18.90 11.03
N ALA A 157 52.73 -19.69 11.99
CA ALA A 157 53.51 -20.14 13.15
C ALA A 157 54.50 -21.27 12.83
N LEU A 158 54.39 -21.90 11.65
CA LEU A 158 55.27 -23.00 11.21
C LEU A 158 56.36 -22.55 10.22
N LEU A 159 56.49 -21.24 9.97
CA LEU A 159 57.53 -20.69 9.10
C LEU A 159 58.87 -20.55 9.86
N PRO A 160 59.99 -21.00 9.29
CA PRO A 160 61.31 -20.88 9.92
C PRO A 160 61.75 -19.41 10.06
N GLU A 161 62.47 -19.10 11.15
CA GLU A 161 62.87 -17.73 11.58
C GLU A 161 63.72 -16.93 10.56
N ASN A 162 64.16 -17.58 9.48
CA ASN A 162 65.08 -17.00 8.49
C ASN A 162 64.35 -16.47 7.24
N ALA A 163 63.02 -16.54 7.19
CA ALA A 163 62.24 -15.89 6.16
C ALA A 163 62.21 -14.38 6.44
N SER A 164 62.87 -13.61 5.57
CA SER A 164 62.89 -12.15 5.60
C SER A 164 61.49 -11.57 5.79
N LYS A 165 61.41 -10.42 6.49
CA LYS A 165 60.23 -9.66 6.94
C LYS A 165 59.18 -9.27 5.87
N ALA A 166 59.11 -9.95 4.74
CA ALA A 166 58.23 -9.70 3.62
C ALA A 166 56.97 -10.60 3.57
N THR A 167 56.83 -11.61 4.43
CA THR A 167 55.72 -12.59 4.34
C THR A 167 54.77 -12.65 5.54
N ALA A 168 54.75 -11.63 6.40
CA ALA A 168 53.77 -11.51 7.49
C ALA A 168 52.51 -10.69 7.12
N ILE A 169 52.43 -10.13 5.91
CA ILE A 169 51.32 -9.24 5.49
C ILE A 169 50.20 -10.01 4.74
N THR A 170 50.40 -11.26 4.37
CA THR A 170 49.44 -11.97 3.49
C THR A 170 48.22 -12.56 4.22
N ALA A 171 48.25 -12.67 5.56
CA ALA A 171 47.10 -13.20 6.33
C ALA A 171 46.02 -12.15 6.68
N GLY A 172 46.31 -10.85 6.50
CA GLY A 172 45.43 -9.75 6.89
C GLY A 172 44.48 -9.23 5.79
N LEU A 173 44.60 -9.72 4.55
CA LEU A 173 43.84 -9.18 3.41
C LEU A 173 42.52 -9.94 3.10
N GLY A 174 42.27 -11.07 3.77
CA GLY A 174 41.05 -11.85 3.57
C GLY A 174 39.80 -11.28 4.25
N SER A 175 39.94 -10.57 5.36
CA SER A 175 38.82 -10.02 6.15
C SER A 175 38.19 -8.78 5.51
N SER A 176 38.98 -7.94 4.84
CA SER A 176 38.50 -6.71 4.20
C SER A 176 37.65 -6.96 2.96
N ILE A 177 37.96 -8.00 2.18
CA ILE A 177 37.24 -8.35 0.93
C ILE A 177 35.90 -9.04 1.26
N LEU A 178 35.85 -9.87 2.30
CA LEU A 178 34.62 -10.54 2.73
C LEU A 178 33.60 -9.57 3.34
N GLY A 179 34.06 -8.53 4.05
CA GLY A 179 33.20 -7.44 4.53
C GLY A 179 32.54 -6.65 3.38
N LEU A 180 33.27 -6.39 2.29
CA LEU A 180 32.74 -5.76 1.08
C LEU A 180 31.76 -6.65 0.31
N LEU A 181 32.00 -7.97 0.24
CA LEU A 181 31.07 -8.94 -0.37
C LEU A 181 29.77 -9.12 0.42
N SER A 182 29.77 -8.77 1.72
CA SER A 182 28.58 -8.77 2.56
C SER A 182 27.64 -7.58 2.29
N LEU A 183 28.13 -6.48 1.70
CA LEU A 183 27.35 -5.25 1.47
C LEU A 183 26.56 -5.27 0.14
N HIS A 184 26.75 -6.28 -0.72
CA HIS A 184 26.14 -6.35 -2.05
C HIS A 184 25.40 -7.69 -2.28
N SER A 185 24.47 -8.05 -1.39
CA SER A 185 23.49 -9.10 -1.67
C SER A 185 22.37 -8.55 -2.57
N GLY A 186 22.66 -8.39 -3.86
CA GLY A 186 21.66 -8.09 -4.90
C GLY A 186 20.66 -9.23 -5.15
N ARG A 187 20.25 -9.98 -4.11
CA ARG A 187 19.24 -11.02 -4.23
C ARG A 187 17.90 -10.36 -4.44
N ARG A 188 17.30 -10.63 -5.59
CA ARG A 188 15.96 -10.19 -5.93
C ARG A 188 15.03 -11.38 -5.91
N ILE A 189 13.83 -11.20 -5.40
CA ILE A 189 12.80 -12.25 -5.35
C ILE A 189 11.64 -11.87 -6.27
N PRO A 190 10.97 -12.86 -6.89
CA PRO A 190 9.76 -12.58 -7.64
C PRO A 190 8.61 -12.16 -6.70
N LEU A 191 7.88 -11.12 -7.08
CA LEU A 191 6.61 -10.72 -6.47
C LEU A 191 5.64 -10.35 -7.59
N GLU A 192 4.46 -10.95 -7.56
CA GLU A 192 3.35 -10.67 -8.48
C GLU A 192 2.24 -9.91 -7.77
N HIS A 193 1.71 -8.88 -8.42
CA HIS A 193 0.57 -8.08 -7.99
C HIS A 193 -0.27 -7.64 -9.21
N PRO A 194 -0.92 -8.58 -9.92
CA PRO A 194 -1.72 -8.26 -11.10
C PRO A 194 -2.75 -7.15 -10.88
N ARG A 195 -3.25 -7.02 -9.65
CA ARG A 195 -4.00 -5.85 -9.19
C ARG A 195 -3.08 -4.91 -8.42
N ASN A 196 -2.79 -3.74 -8.99
CA ASN A 196 -1.86 -2.79 -8.41
C ASN A 196 -2.56 -1.45 -8.12
N LEU A 197 -3.05 -1.30 -6.89
CA LEU A 197 -3.77 -0.11 -6.45
C LEU A 197 -2.92 1.17 -6.48
N LEU A 198 -1.59 1.06 -6.37
CA LEU A 198 -0.68 2.21 -6.46
C LEU A 198 -0.70 2.86 -7.86
N ARG A 199 -1.03 2.07 -8.88
CA ARG A 199 -1.02 2.49 -10.28
C ARG A 199 -1.99 3.64 -10.55
N ASP A 200 -3.21 3.54 -10.06
CA ASP A 200 -4.23 4.55 -10.34
C ASP A 200 -3.97 5.83 -9.54
N ILE A 201 -3.35 5.74 -8.36
CA ILE A 201 -2.87 6.93 -7.63
C ILE A 201 -1.80 7.67 -8.44
N TRP A 202 -0.88 6.92 -9.04
CA TRP A 202 0.20 7.51 -9.84
C TRP A 202 -0.29 8.15 -11.14
N TYR A 203 -1.10 7.44 -11.92
CA TYR A 203 -1.56 7.92 -13.22
C TYR A 203 -2.77 8.86 -13.13
N ALA A 204 -3.50 8.83 -12.01
CA ALA A 204 -4.70 9.63 -11.78
C ALA A 204 -5.68 9.56 -12.96
N PRO A 205 -6.14 8.35 -13.36
CA PRO A 205 -7.08 8.23 -14.47
C PRO A 205 -8.40 8.91 -14.11
N VAL A 206 -9.14 9.38 -15.12
CA VAL A 206 -10.47 10.00 -14.89
C VAL A 206 -11.42 9.03 -14.19
N HIS A 207 -11.36 7.76 -14.58
CA HIS A 207 -12.09 6.66 -13.95
C HIS A 207 -11.11 5.55 -13.58
N SER A 208 -11.33 4.93 -12.43
CA SER A 208 -10.52 3.81 -11.97
C SER A 208 -11.29 2.50 -12.13
N ASP A 209 -10.67 1.53 -12.80
CA ASP A 209 -11.14 0.14 -12.86
C ASP A 209 -10.67 -0.67 -11.64
N GLN A 210 -9.85 -0.06 -10.78
CA GLN A 210 -9.29 -0.71 -9.60
C GLN A 210 -10.04 -0.33 -8.33
N TYR A 211 -10.61 0.87 -8.23
CA TYR A 211 -11.22 1.37 -7.00
C TYR A 211 -12.75 1.33 -7.07
N PRO A 212 -13.45 1.07 -5.95
CA PRO A 212 -14.89 1.33 -5.89
C PRO A 212 -15.18 2.79 -6.25
N ALA A 213 -16.22 3.04 -7.05
CA ALA A 213 -16.47 4.36 -7.61
C ALA A 213 -16.61 5.45 -6.53
N MET A 214 -17.28 5.14 -5.41
CA MET A 214 -17.44 6.09 -4.29
C MET A 214 -16.11 6.48 -3.65
N VAL A 215 -15.20 5.51 -3.49
CA VAL A 215 -13.86 5.74 -2.92
C VAL A 215 -12.99 6.52 -3.91
N TRP A 216 -13.01 6.16 -5.19
CA TRP A 216 -12.26 6.89 -6.21
C TRP A 216 -12.67 8.35 -6.30
N ASN A 217 -13.98 8.64 -6.21
CA ASN A 217 -14.48 10.01 -6.18
C ASN A 217 -13.92 10.80 -4.99
N MET A 218 -13.80 10.20 -3.80
CA MET A 218 -13.14 10.86 -2.65
C MET A 218 -11.66 11.14 -2.91
N LEU A 219 -10.95 10.23 -3.57
CA LEU A 219 -9.51 10.37 -3.81
C LEU A 219 -9.17 11.33 -4.96
N SER A 220 -10.03 11.42 -5.97
CA SER A 220 -9.77 12.12 -7.23
C SER A 220 -10.31 13.54 -7.29
N GLN A 221 -11.15 13.96 -6.34
CA GLN A 221 -11.73 15.31 -6.34
C GLN A 221 -11.00 16.24 -5.37
N PRO A 222 -10.63 17.48 -5.78
CA PRO A 222 -9.90 18.42 -4.94
C PRO A 222 -10.63 18.80 -3.65
N VAL A 223 -11.96 18.76 -3.65
CA VAL A 223 -12.81 19.19 -2.53
C VAL A 223 -12.64 18.37 -1.26
N PHE A 224 -12.07 17.16 -1.38
CA PHE A 224 -11.80 16.26 -0.25
C PHE A 224 -10.39 16.37 0.31
N SER A 225 -9.54 17.23 -0.25
CA SER A 225 -8.26 17.54 0.39
C SER A 225 -8.37 18.72 1.34
N SER A 226 -7.51 18.75 2.36
CA SER A 226 -7.38 19.88 3.30
C SER A 226 -7.12 21.22 2.60
N SER A 227 -6.43 21.19 1.45
CA SER A 227 -6.12 22.38 0.65
C SER A 227 -7.27 22.84 -0.24
N GLY A 228 -8.21 21.95 -0.58
CA GLY A 228 -9.24 22.17 -1.61
C GLY A 228 -8.70 22.35 -3.03
N ARG A 229 -7.38 22.40 -3.23
CA ARG A 229 -6.73 22.76 -4.50
C ARG A 229 -6.34 21.55 -5.33
N TYR A 230 -5.88 20.49 -4.68
CA TYR A 230 -5.44 19.26 -5.33
C TYR A 230 -6.17 18.04 -4.79
N PRO A 231 -6.41 17.00 -5.61
CA PRO A 231 -6.98 15.73 -5.14
C PRO A 231 -6.08 15.02 -4.11
N VAL A 232 -6.66 14.17 -3.26
CA VAL A 232 -5.90 13.34 -2.31
C VAL A 232 -4.91 12.42 -3.05
N ALA A 233 -5.32 11.82 -4.16
CA ALA A 233 -4.44 10.98 -4.99
C ALA A 233 -3.23 11.75 -5.52
N TYR A 234 -3.42 13.02 -5.90
CA TYR A 234 -2.32 13.89 -6.33
C TYR A 234 -1.37 14.20 -5.17
N LEU A 235 -1.90 14.51 -3.98
CA LEU A 235 -1.09 14.79 -2.80
C LEU A 235 -0.26 13.57 -2.38
N LEU A 236 -0.84 12.36 -2.41
CA LEU A 236 -0.12 11.11 -2.17
C LEU A 236 0.99 10.89 -3.19
N ARG A 237 0.70 11.06 -4.49
CA ARG A 237 1.70 10.94 -5.54
C ARG A 237 2.85 11.93 -5.34
N ASN A 238 2.55 13.19 -5.04
CA ASN A 238 3.60 14.19 -4.79
C ASN A 238 4.42 13.84 -3.55
N GLN A 239 3.79 13.36 -2.48
CA GLN A 239 4.50 12.87 -1.30
C GLN A 239 5.50 11.76 -1.67
N TRP A 240 5.11 10.83 -2.55
CA TRP A 240 6.00 9.76 -3.02
C TRP A 240 7.16 10.27 -3.87
N ILE A 241 6.95 11.32 -4.66
CA ILE A 241 8.01 11.95 -5.45
C ILE A 241 9.01 12.67 -4.53
N ASP A 242 8.50 13.47 -3.59
CA ASP A 242 9.29 14.41 -2.79
C ASP A 242 10.01 13.73 -1.63
N ILE A 243 9.32 12.81 -0.92
CA ILE A 243 9.83 12.19 0.31
C ILE A 243 10.50 10.85 0.01
N GLU A 244 9.88 10.02 -0.84
CA GLU A 244 10.39 8.67 -1.15
C GLU A 244 11.41 8.68 -2.30
N GLY A 245 11.73 9.86 -2.83
CA GLY A 245 12.75 10.03 -3.86
C GLY A 245 12.39 9.41 -5.21
N LEU A 246 11.09 9.24 -5.52
CA LEU A 246 10.60 8.77 -6.82
C LEU A 246 10.63 9.89 -7.88
N THR A 247 11.76 10.59 -7.99
CA THR A 247 11.92 11.71 -8.94
C THR A 247 11.98 11.20 -10.38
N LEU A 248 11.18 11.82 -11.24
CA LEU A 248 11.09 11.51 -12.67
C LEU A 248 12.37 11.91 -13.42
N HIS A 249 12.58 11.31 -14.59
CA HIS A 249 13.66 11.62 -15.53
C HIS A 249 15.06 11.28 -15.00
N GLN A 250 15.12 10.41 -13.99
CA GLN A 250 16.34 9.76 -13.55
C GLN A 250 16.22 8.27 -13.87
N LYS A 251 17.06 7.76 -14.77
CA LYS A 251 16.96 6.38 -15.30
C LYS A 251 16.76 5.30 -14.22
N LYS A 252 17.44 5.41 -13.07
CA LYS A 252 17.29 4.47 -11.95
C LYS A 252 15.92 4.57 -11.28
N ASN A 253 15.38 5.77 -11.14
CA ASN A 253 14.06 6.00 -10.55
C ASN A 253 12.95 5.62 -11.51
N ASP A 254 13.09 5.91 -12.80
CA ASP A 254 12.11 5.53 -13.82
C ASP A 254 11.92 3.99 -13.84
N GLN A 255 13.02 3.23 -13.77
CA GLN A 255 12.98 1.76 -13.65
C GLN A 255 12.32 1.28 -12.34
N LYS A 256 12.58 1.97 -11.23
CA LYS A 256 11.99 1.65 -9.93
C LYS A 256 10.48 1.94 -9.92
N ILE A 257 10.07 3.07 -10.47
CA ILE A 257 8.67 3.46 -10.65
C ILE A 257 7.97 2.43 -11.53
N GLU A 258 8.54 2.09 -12.69
CA GLU A 258 7.98 1.07 -13.58
C GLU A 258 7.80 -0.27 -12.85
N LEU A 259 8.80 -0.72 -12.10
CA LEU A 259 8.71 -1.92 -11.28
C LEU A 259 7.59 -1.82 -10.23
N LEU A 260 7.46 -0.69 -9.53
CA LEU A 260 6.44 -0.50 -8.48
C LEU A 260 5.01 -0.45 -9.07
N LEU A 261 4.85 0.03 -10.30
CA LEU A 261 3.55 0.25 -10.96
C LEU A 261 3.15 -0.86 -11.94
N SER A 262 4.03 -1.82 -12.24
CA SER A 262 3.76 -2.97 -13.10
C SER A 262 2.80 -3.97 -12.44
N ARG A 263 2.63 -5.16 -13.04
CA ARG A 263 1.91 -6.30 -12.44
C ARG A 263 2.79 -7.22 -11.59
N GLY A 264 4.07 -6.91 -11.47
CA GLY A 264 5.04 -7.75 -10.77
C GLY A 264 6.45 -7.62 -11.35
N GLY A 265 7.39 -8.30 -10.71
CA GLY A 265 8.79 -8.31 -11.11
C GLY A 265 9.70 -8.85 -10.02
N TYR A 266 11.00 -8.61 -10.19
CA TYR A 266 12.02 -9.02 -9.23
C TYR A 266 12.37 -7.85 -8.31
N TYR A 267 12.18 -8.02 -7.00
CA TYR A 267 12.39 -6.97 -6.00
C TYR A 267 13.55 -7.31 -5.07
N GLY A 268 14.43 -6.34 -4.82
CA GLY A 268 15.32 -6.36 -3.66
C GLY A 268 14.63 -5.81 -2.42
N VAL A 269 15.32 -5.87 -1.27
CA VAL A 269 14.80 -5.41 0.03
C VAL A 269 14.31 -3.96 -0.03
N ASP A 270 15.08 -3.06 -0.63
CA ASP A 270 14.75 -1.64 -0.65
C ASP A 270 13.49 -1.35 -1.48
N GLU A 271 13.29 -2.04 -2.61
CA GLU A 271 12.06 -1.89 -3.39
C GLU A 271 10.84 -2.50 -2.69
N LEU A 272 11.01 -3.58 -1.93
CA LEU A 272 9.93 -4.16 -1.11
C LEU A 272 9.54 -3.23 0.05
N LYS A 273 10.52 -2.65 0.76
CA LYS A 273 10.28 -1.67 1.83
C LYS A 273 9.53 -0.48 1.29
N LEU A 274 10.04 0.13 0.22
CA LEU A 274 9.39 1.25 -0.44
C LEU A 274 7.94 0.89 -0.86
N ARG A 275 7.72 -0.24 -1.52
CA ARG A 275 6.36 -0.66 -1.88
C ARG A 275 5.44 -0.75 -0.66
N THR A 276 5.93 -1.29 0.45
CA THR A 276 5.18 -1.41 1.71
C THR A 276 4.80 -0.03 2.24
N ASP A 277 5.72 0.93 2.21
CA ASP A 277 5.47 2.30 2.67
C ASP A 277 4.42 3.00 1.80
N LEU A 278 4.51 2.87 0.47
CA LEU A 278 3.50 3.43 -0.45
C LEU A 278 2.10 2.84 -0.19
N ILE A 279 2.02 1.52 0.03
CA ILE A 279 0.76 0.82 0.35
C ILE A 279 0.19 1.32 1.67
N ASN A 280 1.02 1.44 2.71
CA ASN A 280 0.59 1.90 4.03
C ASN A 280 0.09 3.35 4.01
N GLN A 281 0.76 4.23 3.26
CA GLN A 281 0.34 5.63 3.09
C GLN A 281 -1.03 5.72 2.39
N LEU A 282 -1.23 4.95 1.32
CA LEU A 282 -2.51 4.85 0.64
C LEU A 282 -3.61 4.28 1.56
N GLN A 283 -3.29 3.24 2.34
CA GLN A 283 -4.22 2.64 3.30
C GLN A 283 -4.67 3.66 4.34
N ALA A 284 -3.75 4.46 4.88
CA ALA A 284 -4.06 5.52 5.83
C ALA A 284 -5.02 6.56 5.21
N ALA A 285 -4.76 7.01 3.99
CA ALA A 285 -5.64 7.94 3.27
C ALA A 285 -7.05 7.37 3.06
N ILE A 286 -7.17 6.09 2.72
CA ILE A 286 -8.47 5.42 2.57
C ILE A 286 -9.20 5.32 3.91
N LYS A 287 -8.51 4.97 5.00
CA LYS A 287 -9.10 4.91 6.35
C LYS A 287 -9.60 6.27 6.82
N LEU A 288 -9.01 7.39 6.37
CA LEU A 288 -9.48 8.73 6.72
C LEU A 288 -10.86 9.06 6.14
N ILE A 289 -11.27 8.42 5.03
CA ILE A 289 -12.62 8.58 4.45
C ILE A 289 -13.72 8.23 5.48
N ASP A 290 -13.46 7.30 6.40
CA ASP A 290 -14.43 6.97 7.45
C ASP A 290 -14.73 8.16 8.38
N GLN A 291 -13.78 9.08 8.57
CA GLN A 291 -14.00 10.30 9.35
C GLN A 291 -14.98 11.23 8.61
N ASP A 292 -14.87 11.34 7.29
CA ASP A 292 -15.79 12.11 6.45
C ASP A 292 -17.21 11.54 6.50
N ILE A 293 -17.33 10.21 6.41
CA ILE A 293 -18.61 9.51 6.52
C ILE A 293 -19.22 9.72 7.92
N GLN A 294 -18.40 9.67 8.98
CA GLN A 294 -18.85 9.97 10.34
C GLN A 294 -19.36 11.41 10.48
N GLY A 295 -18.68 12.39 9.88
CA GLY A 295 -19.12 13.78 9.84
C GLY A 295 -20.51 13.94 9.22
N LEU A 296 -20.74 13.30 8.07
CA LEU A 296 -22.05 13.26 7.41
C LEU A 296 -23.13 12.61 8.29
N LEU A 297 -22.85 11.44 8.86
CA LEU A 297 -23.82 10.73 9.70
C LEU A 297 -24.16 11.48 10.98
N SER A 298 -23.18 12.10 11.62
CA SER A 298 -23.40 12.92 12.82
C SER A 298 -24.38 14.05 12.50
N GLN A 299 -24.16 14.76 11.39
CA GLN A 299 -25.06 15.82 10.94
C GLN A 299 -26.44 15.31 10.52
N PHE A 300 -26.52 14.15 9.86
CA PHE A 300 -27.81 13.53 9.51
C PHE A 300 -28.61 13.14 10.76
N SER A 301 -27.94 12.56 11.76
CA SER A 301 -28.57 12.07 12.99
C SER A 301 -29.03 13.18 13.94
N SER A 302 -28.39 14.34 13.90
CA SER A 302 -28.74 15.51 14.72
C SER A 302 -29.89 16.33 14.15
N LEU A 303 -30.36 16.00 12.93
CA LEU A 303 -31.57 16.61 12.41
C LEU A 303 -32.77 16.16 13.27
N PRO A 304 -33.62 17.10 13.73
CA PRO A 304 -34.71 16.79 14.65
C PRO A 304 -35.83 15.92 14.02
#